data_AF-A0A165NDV7-F1
#
_entry.id   AF-A0A165NDV7-F1
#
_cell.length_a   1.000
_cell.length_b   1.000
_cell.length_c   1.000
_cell.angle_alpha   90.00
_cell.angle_beta   90.00
_cell.angle_gamma   90.00
#
_symmetry.space_group_name_H-M   'P 1'
#
loop_
_entity.id
_entity.type
_entity.pdbx_description
1 polymer ?
#
loop_
_entity_poly.entity_id
_entity_poly.type
_entity_poly.pdbx_seq_one_letter_code
_entity_poly.pdbx_strand_id
1 'polypeptide(L)'
;MSNIDAFAFLREAKQLISVGKKDFIKRTYDHPSGRKVKWIEALLDIGLSNPSQAWDETLKLTPDDFIDGPCEDSDRPHEGKVIWIFKKEINGVSAYIKLKIDSRRGCVCLSFHKDW
;
A
#
# COMPACT_ATOMS: atom_id res chain seq x y z
N MET A 1 -13.49 -12.84 -5.52
CA MET A 1 -12.24 -12.49 -6.25
C MET A 1 -11.23 -13.59 -6.00
N SER A 2 -10.35 -13.91 -6.95
CA SER A 2 -9.44 -15.05 -6.81
C SER A 2 -8.04 -14.60 -6.38
N ASN A 3 -7.31 -15.46 -5.64
CA ASN A 3 -5.88 -15.24 -5.34
C ASN A 3 -5.02 -15.03 -6.60
N ILE A 4 -5.51 -15.47 -7.78
CA ILE A 4 -4.83 -15.31 -9.07
C ILE A 4 -4.74 -13.83 -9.45
N ASP A 5 -5.78 -13.03 -9.18
CA ASP A 5 -5.81 -11.62 -9.55
C ASP A 5 -4.84 -10.80 -8.68
N ALA A 6 -4.80 -11.09 -7.37
CA ALA A 6 -3.84 -10.49 -6.44
C ALA A 6 -2.40 -10.87 -6.78
N PHE A 7 -2.16 -12.12 -7.19
CA PHE A 7 -0.85 -12.56 -7.66
C PHE A 7 -0.39 -11.79 -8.90
N ALA A 8 -1.27 -11.63 -9.90
CA ALA A 8 -0.97 -10.87 -11.11
C ALA A 8 -0.65 -9.41 -10.79
N PHE A 9 -1.46 -8.76 -9.94
CA PHE A 9 -1.22 -7.40 -9.48
C PHE A 9 0.13 -7.27 -8.77
N LEU A 10 0.42 -8.13 -7.78
CA LEU A 10 1.69 -8.07 -7.03
C LEU A 10 2.89 -8.26 -7.95
N ARG A 11 2.81 -9.17 -8.93
CA ARG A 11 3.88 -9.37 -9.89
C ARG A 11 4.18 -8.09 -10.67
N GLU A 12 3.16 -7.44 -11.22
CA GLU A 12 3.32 -6.19 -11.98
C GLU A 12 3.80 -5.04 -11.08
N ALA A 13 3.20 -4.88 -9.90
CA ALA A 13 3.59 -3.86 -8.94
C ALA A 13 5.08 -3.97 -8.57
N LYS A 14 5.56 -5.18 -8.27
CA LYS A 14 6.98 -5.43 -7.94
C LYS A 14 7.91 -5.16 -9.13
N GLN A 15 7.50 -5.52 -10.35
CA GLN A 15 8.26 -5.18 -11.55
C GLN A 15 8.40 -3.65 -11.70
N LEU A 16 7.31 -2.90 -11.56
CA LEU A 16 7.31 -1.44 -11.62
C LEU A 16 8.20 -0.81 -10.52
N ILE A 17 8.09 -1.30 -9.29
CA ILE A 17 8.94 -0.87 -8.17
C ILE A 17 10.42 -1.10 -8.46
N SER A 18 10.77 -2.27 -9.03
CA SER A 18 12.17 -2.65 -9.31
C SER A 18 12.84 -1.76 -10.37
N VAL A 19 12.06 -1.19 -11.30
CA VAL A 19 12.56 -0.25 -12.32
C VAL A 19 12.37 1.22 -11.93
N GLY A 20 12.01 1.49 -10.66
CA GLY A 20 11.85 2.84 -10.14
C GLY A 20 10.54 3.54 -10.53
N LYS A 21 9.61 2.86 -11.22
CA LYS A 21 8.27 3.39 -11.52
C LYS A 21 7.35 3.20 -10.31
N LYS A 22 7.56 4.07 -9.31
CA LYS A 22 6.81 4.04 -8.05
C LYS A 22 6.59 5.44 -7.50
N ASP A 23 5.46 5.64 -6.83
CA ASP A 23 5.09 6.91 -6.19
C ASP A 23 4.49 6.66 -4.80
N PHE A 24 4.97 7.39 -3.79
CA PHE A 24 4.51 7.26 -2.41
C PHE A 24 3.74 8.51 -2.02
N ILE A 25 2.42 8.38 -1.84
CA ILE A 25 1.58 9.54 -1.56
C ILE A 25 1.74 9.96 -0.11
N LYS A 26 2.24 11.18 0.09
CA LYS A 26 2.41 11.82 1.40
C LYS A 26 1.05 12.26 1.97
N ARG A 27 0.30 11.34 2.57
CA ARG A 27 -1.02 11.61 3.18
C ARG A 27 -0.93 12.00 4.65
N THR A 28 -2.05 12.51 5.15
CA THR A 28 -2.37 12.60 6.57
C THR A 28 -3.62 11.74 6.80
N TYR A 29 -3.56 10.84 7.78
CA TYR A 29 -4.61 9.88 8.09
C TYR A 29 -5.43 10.32 9.30
N ASP A 30 -6.69 9.89 9.34
CA ASP A 30 -7.61 10.04 10.47
C ASP A 30 -7.46 8.85 11.42
N HIS A 31 -6.80 9.05 12.55
CA HIS A 31 -6.58 7.98 13.52
C HIS A 31 -7.83 7.77 14.42
N PRO A 32 -8.11 6.55 14.91
CA PRO A 32 -9.33 6.26 15.69
C PRO A 32 -9.38 7.02 17.02
N SER A 33 -8.23 7.47 17.53
CA SER A 33 -8.16 8.37 18.69
C SER A 33 -8.59 9.80 18.41
N GLY A 34 -8.99 10.13 17.18
CA GLY A 34 -9.35 11.49 16.73
C GLY A 34 -8.17 12.38 16.35
N ARG A 35 -6.92 11.90 16.45
CA ARG A 35 -5.74 12.67 16.03
C ARG A 35 -5.49 12.52 14.52
N LYS A 36 -4.88 13.53 13.90
CA LYS A 36 -4.35 13.44 12.54
C LYS A 36 -2.93 12.89 12.58
N VAL A 37 -2.61 11.89 11.75
CA VAL A 37 -1.29 11.25 11.70
C VAL A 37 -0.68 11.45 10.31
N LYS A 38 0.48 12.09 10.24
CA LYS A 38 1.19 12.26 8.96
C LYS A 38 1.80 10.94 8.53
N TRP A 39 1.94 10.72 7.22
CA TRP A 39 2.55 9.53 6.64
C TRP A 39 3.89 9.15 7.29
N ILE A 40 4.73 10.12 7.64
CA ILE A 40 6.04 9.85 8.25
C ILE A 40 5.90 9.34 9.69
N GLU A 41 4.96 9.88 10.48
CA GLU A 41 4.65 9.37 11.82
C GLU A 41 4.08 7.96 11.74
N ALA A 42 3.21 7.71 10.76
CA ALA A 42 2.62 6.40 10.54
C ALA A 42 3.64 5.32 10.15
N LEU A 43 4.69 5.68 9.40
CA LEU A 43 5.82 4.80 9.13
C LEU A 43 6.63 4.53 10.41
N LEU A 44 6.89 5.57 11.21
CA LEU A 44 7.62 5.41 12.47
C LEU A 44 6.88 4.49 13.45
N ASP A 45 5.55 4.57 13.50
CA ASP A 45 4.69 3.73 14.35
C ASP A 45 4.82 2.21 14.03
N ILE A 46 5.31 1.86 12.84
CA ILE A 46 5.58 0.47 12.42
C ILE A 46 7.10 0.18 12.28
N GLY A 47 7.95 1.07 12.80
CA GLY A 47 9.40 0.91 12.82
C GLY A 47 10.10 1.20 11.49
N LEU A 48 9.46 1.95 10.59
CA LEU A 48 10.06 2.41 9.33
C LEU A 48 10.38 3.91 9.40
N SER A 49 11.60 4.28 9.02
CA SER A 49 12.09 5.66 9.11
C SER A 49 11.93 6.44 7.80
N ASN A 50 11.74 5.77 6.67
CA ASN A 50 11.64 6.42 5.36
C ASN A 50 10.86 5.59 4.32
N PRO A 51 10.38 6.20 3.23
CA PRO A 51 9.63 5.49 2.18
C PRO A 51 10.39 4.37 1.47
N SER A 52 11.73 4.38 1.43
CA SER A 52 12.48 3.30 0.79
C SER A 52 12.22 1.98 1.50
N GLN A 53 12.20 1.99 2.84
CA GLN A 53 11.93 0.78 3.62
C GLN A 53 10.50 0.28 3.42
N ALA A 54 9.52 1.17 3.24
CA ALA A 54 8.15 0.78 2.88
C ALA A 54 8.09 0.07 1.51
N TRP A 55 8.90 0.51 0.54
CA TRP A 55 9.04 -0.19 -0.74
C TRP A 55 9.74 -1.54 -0.60
N ASP A 56 10.76 -1.65 0.24
CA ASP A 56 11.43 -2.92 0.53
C ASP A 56 10.44 -3.93 1.13
N GLU A 57 9.56 -3.49 2.04
CA GLU A 57 8.48 -4.32 2.58
C GLU A 57 7.41 -4.66 1.53
N THR A 58 7.07 -3.71 0.65
CA THR A 58 6.14 -3.96 -0.47
C THR A 58 6.69 -5.04 -1.42
N LEU A 59 8.00 -5.06 -1.68
CA LEU A 59 8.65 -6.10 -2.50
C LEU A 59 8.59 -7.49 -1.83
N LYS A 60 8.43 -7.55 -0.50
CA LYS A 60 8.27 -8.79 0.27
C LYS A 60 6.81 -9.22 0.44
N LEU A 61 5.83 -8.49 -0.11
CA LEU A 61 4.42 -8.92 -0.05
C LEU A 61 4.21 -10.22 -0.81
N THR A 62 3.36 -11.08 -0.28
CA THR A 62 2.95 -12.34 -0.86
C THR A 62 1.44 -12.32 -1.12
N PRO A 63 0.90 -13.24 -1.95
CA PRO A 63 -0.54 -13.38 -2.08
C PRO A 63 -1.26 -13.65 -0.76
N ASP A 64 -0.60 -14.23 0.24
CA ASP A 64 -1.21 -14.48 1.55
C ASP A 64 -1.37 -13.20 2.39
N ASP A 65 -0.63 -12.13 2.06
CA ASP A 65 -0.81 -10.81 2.67
C ASP A 65 -2.02 -10.05 2.08
N PHE A 66 -2.65 -10.55 1.01
CA PHE A 66 -3.80 -9.90 0.37
C PHE A 66 -5.05 -10.03 1.25
N ILE A 67 -5.75 -8.92 1.48
CA ILE A 67 -6.98 -8.92 2.28
C ILE A 67 -8.21 -8.46 1.50
N ASP A 68 -8.06 -7.54 0.54
CA ASP A 68 -9.18 -7.03 -0.25
C ASP A 68 -8.72 -6.35 -1.53
N GLY A 69 -9.57 -6.36 -2.56
CA GLY A 69 -9.30 -5.75 -3.86
C GLY A 69 -9.65 -6.63 -5.08
N PRO A 70 -9.68 -6.03 -6.28
CA PRO A 70 -9.61 -4.59 -6.51
C PRO A 70 -10.88 -3.86 -6.01
N CYS A 71 -10.67 -2.75 -5.32
CA CYS A 71 -11.72 -1.86 -4.80
C CYS A 71 -11.78 -0.57 -5.61
N GLU A 72 -12.93 0.09 -5.59
CA GLU A 72 -13.07 1.40 -6.22
C GLU A 72 -12.24 2.45 -5.48
N ASP A 73 -11.64 3.36 -6.25
CA ASP A 73 -11.05 4.58 -5.69
C ASP A 73 -12.16 5.62 -5.52
N SER A 74 -12.63 5.84 -4.29
CA SER A 74 -13.71 6.82 -4.03
C SER A 74 -13.32 8.25 -4.42
N ASP A 75 -12.03 8.57 -4.42
CA ASP A 75 -11.54 9.87 -4.89
C ASP A 75 -11.56 9.95 -6.44
N ARG A 76 -11.64 8.79 -7.13
CA ARG A 76 -11.57 8.65 -8.59
C ARG A 76 -12.43 7.48 -9.11
N PRO A 77 -13.76 7.53 -8.95
CA PRO A 77 -14.63 6.40 -9.28
C PRO A 77 -14.61 6.02 -10.77
N HIS A 78 -14.26 6.95 -11.66
CA HIS A 78 -14.12 6.70 -13.09
C HIS A 78 -12.95 5.77 -13.46
N GLU A 79 -11.98 5.57 -12.57
CA GLU A 79 -10.90 4.59 -12.76
C GLU A 79 -11.41 3.14 -12.52
N GLY A 80 -12.60 2.98 -11.95
CA GLY A 80 -13.17 1.67 -11.60
C GLY A 80 -12.47 1.04 -10.40
N LYS A 81 -12.45 -0.29 -10.37
CA LYS A 81 -11.82 -1.08 -9.30
C LYS A 81 -10.32 -1.22 -9.56
N VAL A 82 -9.51 -0.44 -8.84
CA VAL A 82 -8.04 -0.35 -9.06
C VAL A 82 -7.21 -0.47 -7.79
N ILE A 83 -7.85 -0.46 -6.62
CA ILE A 83 -7.17 -0.43 -5.32
C ILE A 83 -7.01 -1.83 -4.76
N TRP A 84 -5.80 -2.15 -4.33
CA TRP A 84 -5.46 -3.41 -3.70
C TRP A 84 -4.97 -3.19 -2.29
N ILE A 85 -5.44 -4.02 -1.37
CA ILE A 85 -5.22 -3.87 0.06
C ILE A 85 -4.54 -5.12 0.59
N PHE A 86 -3.46 -4.90 1.32
CA PHE A 86 -2.65 -5.92 1.94
C PHE A 86 -2.49 -5.64 3.43
N LYS A 87 -2.24 -6.71 4.19
CA LYS A 87 -1.88 -6.67 5.60
C LYS A 87 -0.66 -7.54 5.83
N LYS A 88 0.36 -6.96 6.46
CA LYS A 88 1.65 -7.62 6.70
C LYS A 88 2.15 -7.30 8.10
N GLU A 89 2.77 -8.28 8.78
CA GLU A 89 3.52 -7.99 9.99
C GLU A 89 4.87 -7.34 9.64
N ILE A 90 5.16 -6.18 10.24
CA ILE A 90 6.42 -5.45 10.10
C ILE A 90 6.87 -5.06 11.51
N ASN A 91 8.04 -5.55 11.94
CA ASN A 91 8.59 -5.30 13.28
C ASN A 91 7.60 -5.63 14.42
N GLY A 92 6.84 -6.73 14.31
CA GLY A 92 5.82 -7.11 15.29
C GLY A 92 4.55 -6.27 15.26
N VAL A 93 4.38 -5.38 14.28
CA VAL A 93 3.19 -4.54 14.10
C VAL A 93 2.45 -4.94 12.83
N SER A 94 1.15 -5.19 12.95
CA SER A 94 0.26 -5.38 11.79
C SER A 94 0.15 -4.07 11.01
N ALA A 95 0.63 -4.05 9.77
CA ALA A 95 0.60 -2.90 8.89
C ALA A 95 -0.46 -3.08 7.79
N TYR A 96 -1.26 -2.04 7.57
CA TYR A 96 -2.20 -1.88 6.47
C TYR A 96 -1.55 -1.16 5.30
N ILE A 97 -1.61 -1.77 4.12
CA ILE A 97 -0.95 -1.29 2.90
C ILE A 97 -1.97 -1.20 1.77
N LYS A 98 -2.07 -0.03 1.13
CA LYS A 98 -3.02 0.23 0.05
C LYS A 98 -2.30 0.70 -1.20
N LEU A 99 -2.39 -0.08 -2.27
CA LEU A 99 -1.65 0.12 -3.52
C LEU A 99 -2.61 0.26 -4.71
N LYS A 100 -2.13 0.91 -5.78
CA LYS A 100 -2.71 0.80 -7.12
C LYS A 100 -1.63 0.87 -8.20
N ILE A 101 -1.98 0.51 -9.43
CA ILE A 101 -1.13 0.73 -10.60
C ILE A 101 -1.70 1.90 -11.39
N ASP A 102 -0.85 2.87 -11.68
CA ASP A 102 -1.14 4.07 -12.43
C ASP A 102 -0.26 4.08 -13.69
N SER A 103 -0.88 4.34 -14.85
CA SER A 103 -0.19 4.23 -16.15
C SER A 103 1.00 5.19 -16.30
N ARG A 104 0.98 6.35 -15.62
CA ARG A 104 2.05 7.36 -15.68
C ARG A 104 3.09 7.15 -14.59
N ARG A 105 2.66 6.78 -13.38
CA ARG A 105 3.51 6.75 -12.18
C ARG A 105 4.06 5.35 -11.85
N GLY A 106 3.41 4.30 -12.33
CA GLY A 106 3.70 2.92 -11.97
C GLY A 106 2.97 2.49 -10.69
N CYS A 107 3.66 1.80 -9.77
CA CYS A 107 3.05 1.37 -8.52
C CYS A 107 2.91 2.56 -7.55
N VAL A 108 1.67 2.89 -7.18
CA VAL A 108 1.36 3.99 -6.28
C VAL A 108 0.97 3.46 -4.91
N CYS A 109 1.70 3.86 -3.87
CA CYS A 109 1.35 3.59 -2.48
C CYS A 109 0.45 4.71 -1.94
N LEU A 110 -0.80 4.37 -1.66
CA LEU A 110 -1.84 5.29 -1.17
C LEU A 110 -1.85 5.35 0.36
N SER A 111 -1.66 4.22 1.03
CA SER A 111 -1.60 4.13 2.49
C SER A 111 -0.56 3.11 2.94
N PHE A 112 0.18 3.44 3.98
CA PHE A 112 1.13 2.54 4.63
C PHE A 112 1.23 2.94 6.11
N HIS A 113 0.50 2.24 6.97
CA HIS A 113 0.42 2.57 8.40
C HIS A 113 0.05 1.34 9.22
N LYS A 114 0.15 1.42 10.55
CA LYS A 114 -0.40 0.41 11.45
C LYS A 114 -1.88 0.19 11.18
N ASP A 115 -2.32 -1.06 11.22
CA ASP A 115 -3.72 -1.46 11.10
C ASP A 115 -4.49 -1.06 12.38
N TRP A 116 -5.30 0.00 12.27
CA TRP A 116 -6.15 0.55 13.32
C TRP A 116 -7.49 1.00 12.75
#